data_AF-A0A4Y7LNN1-F1
#
_entry.id   AF-A0A4Y7LNN1-F1
#
_cell.length_a   1.000
_cell.length_b   1.000
_cell.length_c   1.000
_cell.angle_alpha   90.00
_cell.angle_beta   90.00
_cell.angle_gamma   90.00
#
_symmetry.space_group_name_H-M   'P 1'
#
loop_
_entity.id
_entity.type
_entity.pdbx_description
1 polymer ?
#
loop_
_entity_poly.entity_id
_entity_poly.type
_entity_poly.pdbx_seq_one_letter_code
_entity_poly.pdbx_strand_id
1 'polypeptide(L)'
;MASTSSNDAAAEQCKKATEAVFVPSQADHGFTNKVQGYDWSQGLNYSKLLESYMTTGFQATTFGMAVNEVNRMLAKRMEPIPESLGLDEFEDDLFIRRKTNCTIFLGYTSNMSSSGIRDTIKFLVQNKLVDCIVTTAGGVEEDFIKCLAPTFVGNFELKGSTLRESGINRIGNLVIPNDNYCKFEDWVMPLLDEMVAEQKEKGVRWTPSRIIEKMGRAINNPESVYYWAAVNNIPVFSPALTDGSLGDMMYFHSYKNPGLVVDILDDLKRLNNMAVKAANSGMIILGGGLIKHHICNANLMRNGADFAVFINTACDFDGSDSGAKPDEAVSWGKIKKEATPVKVCADATLVFPILVAESFAKHHFGLNKQ
;
A
#
# COMPACT_ATOMS: atom_id res chain seq x y z
N MET A 1 -25.01 28.95 64.82
CA MET A 1 -25.19 29.56 63.48
C MET A 1 -24.17 29.05 62.46
N ALA A 2 -23.84 27.75 62.43
CA ALA A 2 -22.79 27.20 61.55
C ALA A 2 -23.30 26.10 60.57
N SER A 3 -24.61 25.78 60.58
CA SER A 3 -25.19 24.68 59.78
C SER A 3 -25.98 25.13 58.55
N THR A 4 -26.28 26.42 58.42
CA THR A 4 -27.04 26.97 57.29
C THR A 4 -26.15 27.31 56.09
N SER A 5 -24.90 27.74 56.32
CA SER A 5 -23.96 28.10 55.26
C SER A 5 -23.45 26.92 54.43
N SER A 6 -23.39 25.71 55.01
CA SER A 6 -22.95 24.50 54.28
C SER A 6 -24.01 23.98 53.32
N ASN A 7 -25.29 24.11 53.67
CA ASN A 7 -26.40 23.66 52.82
C ASN A 7 -26.62 24.59 51.63
N ASP A 8 -26.46 25.90 51.80
CA ASP A 8 -26.55 26.87 50.70
C ASP A 8 -25.37 26.74 49.74
N ALA A 9 -24.16 26.47 50.25
CA ALA A 9 -22.98 26.19 49.43
C ALA A 9 -23.13 24.87 48.63
N ALA A 10 -23.71 23.82 49.25
CA ALA A 10 -23.98 22.56 48.59
C ALA A 10 -25.08 22.70 47.51
N ALA A 11 -26.13 23.47 47.77
CA ALA A 11 -27.18 23.76 46.80
C ALA A 11 -26.64 24.54 45.58
N GLU A 12 -25.79 25.53 45.82
CA GLU A 12 -25.14 26.31 44.76
C GLU A 12 -24.15 25.46 43.94
N GLN A 13 -23.41 24.55 44.58
CA GLN A 13 -22.58 23.57 43.87
C GLN A 13 -23.42 22.60 43.03
N CYS A 14 -24.54 22.12 43.55
CA CYS A 14 -25.47 21.25 42.83
C CYS A 14 -26.07 21.96 41.62
N LYS A 15 -26.42 23.24 41.76
CA LYS A 15 -26.93 24.07 40.66
C LYS A 15 -25.90 24.24 39.56
N LYS A 16 -24.65 24.56 39.89
CA LYS A 16 -23.54 24.65 38.92
C LYS A 16 -23.27 23.33 38.21
N ALA A 17 -23.32 22.20 38.94
CA ALA A 17 -23.20 20.88 38.33
C ALA A 17 -24.36 20.58 37.37
N THR A 18 -25.58 20.98 37.73
CA THR A 18 -26.78 20.81 36.88
C THR A 18 -26.66 21.64 35.60
N GLU A 19 -26.27 22.91 35.70
CA GLU A 19 -26.05 23.79 34.55
C GLU A 19 -24.95 23.25 33.62
N ALA A 20 -23.89 22.65 34.18
CA ALA A 20 -22.82 22.04 33.40
C ALA A 20 -23.23 20.72 32.72
N VAL A 21 -24.07 19.90 33.38
CA VAL A 21 -24.47 18.57 32.89
C VAL A 21 -25.62 18.65 31.90
N PHE A 22 -26.58 19.55 32.10
CA PHE A 22 -27.80 19.64 31.29
C PHE A 22 -27.77 20.81 30.30
N VAL A 23 -26.61 21.06 29.70
CA VAL A 23 -26.50 22.02 28.60
C VAL A 23 -27.35 21.52 27.43
N PRO A 24 -28.34 22.29 26.95
CA PRO A 24 -29.18 21.88 25.84
C PRO A 24 -28.36 21.84 24.54
N SER A 25 -28.58 20.80 23.73
CA SER A 25 -27.99 20.71 22.40
C SER A 25 -28.61 21.73 21.44
N GLN A 26 -27.84 22.17 20.44
CA GLN A 26 -28.38 22.95 19.33
C GLN A 26 -29.42 22.13 18.56
N ALA A 27 -30.52 22.76 18.16
CA ALA A 27 -31.62 22.09 17.47
C ALA A 27 -31.25 21.64 16.05
N ASP A 28 -30.37 22.40 15.38
CA ASP A 28 -29.74 22.01 14.12
C ASP A 28 -28.25 21.80 14.38
N HIS A 29 -27.82 20.54 14.34
CA HIS A 29 -26.45 20.13 14.62
C HIS A 29 -25.74 19.56 13.38
N GLY A 30 -26.39 19.54 12.20
CA GLY A 30 -25.79 19.06 10.94
C GLY A 30 -25.43 17.57 10.85
N PHE A 31 -25.38 16.83 11.96
CA PHE A 31 -25.13 15.38 11.97
C PHE A 31 -26.31 14.58 11.38
N THR A 32 -26.12 14.00 10.18
CA THR A 32 -27.15 13.23 9.47
C THR A 32 -26.99 11.71 9.58
N ASN A 33 -25.77 11.23 9.83
CA ASN A 33 -25.47 9.80 9.89
C ASN A 33 -25.70 9.25 11.31
N LYS A 34 -26.87 8.65 11.53
CA LYS A 34 -27.18 7.95 12.78
C LYS A 34 -26.31 6.70 12.93
N VAL A 35 -25.74 6.50 14.12
CA VAL A 35 -25.02 5.27 14.44
C VAL A 35 -25.98 4.09 14.43
N GLN A 36 -25.69 3.12 13.57
CA GLN A 36 -26.45 1.89 13.39
C GLN A 36 -25.55 0.81 12.77
N GLY A 37 -25.40 -0.32 13.45
CA GLY A 37 -24.73 -1.50 12.91
C GLY A 37 -25.64 -2.38 12.06
N TYR A 38 -25.09 -3.46 11.52
CA TYR A 38 -25.86 -4.47 10.79
C TYR A 38 -26.90 -5.15 11.68
N ASP A 39 -28.14 -5.24 11.20
CA ASP A 39 -29.24 -5.93 11.87
C ASP A 39 -29.23 -7.41 11.48
N TRP A 40 -28.73 -8.24 12.39
CA TRP A 40 -28.62 -9.70 12.20
C TRP A 40 -29.97 -10.42 12.07
N SER A 41 -31.09 -9.77 12.41
CA SER A 41 -32.42 -10.34 12.14
C SER A 41 -32.74 -10.42 10.64
N GLN A 42 -32.00 -9.68 9.80
CA GLN A 42 -32.11 -9.69 8.33
C GLN A 42 -31.36 -10.86 7.66
N GLY A 43 -30.77 -11.77 8.45
CA GLY A 43 -30.02 -12.94 7.98
C GLY A 43 -28.54 -12.66 7.74
N LEU A 44 -27.86 -13.56 7.00
CA LEU A 44 -26.44 -13.42 6.67
C LEU A 44 -26.27 -12.74 5.31
N ASN A 45 -25.81 -11.49 5.30
CA ASN A 45 -25.45 -10.78 4.08
C ASN A 45 -24.18 -9.94 4.29
N TYR A 46 -23.06 -10.42 3.74
CA TYR A 46 -21.76 -9.76 3.88
C TYR A 46 -21.69 -8.38 3.21
N SER A 47 -22.35 -8.17 2.06
CA SER A 47 -22.38 -6.84 1.41
C SER A 47 -23.07 -5.82 2.33
N LYS A 48 -24.26 -6.15 2.84
CA LYS A 48 -24.99 -5.27 3.76
C LYS A 48 -24.27 -5.08 5.10
N LEU A 49 -23.59 -6.12 5.59
CA LEU A 49 -22.75 -6.02 6.78
C LEU A 49 -21.64 -4.98 6.57
N LEU A 50 -20.90 -5.07 5.46
CA LEU A 50 -19.80 -4.16 5.15
C LEU A 50 -20.29 -2.75 4.78
N GLU A 51 -21.45 -2.63 4.12
CA GLU A 51 -22.12 -1.34 3.89
C GLU A 51 -22.46 -0.63 5.21
N SER A 52 -22.88 -1.38 6.24
CA SER A 52 -23.20 -0.82 7.56
C SER A 52 -21.98 -0.26 8.30
N TYR A 53 -20.75 -0.56 7.86
CA TYR A 53 -19.54 -0.02 8.49
C TYR A 53 -19.52 1.51 8.42
N MET A 54 -20.11 2.12 7.38
CA MET A 54 -20.27 3.57 7.29
C MET A 54 -21.00 4.19 8.50
N THR A 55 -21.95 3.46 9.09
CA THR A 55 -22.76 3.91 10.23
C THR A 55 -22.40 3.23 11.54
N THR A 56 -21.35 2.40 11.58
CA THR A 56 -20.97 1.65 12.79
C THR A 56 -20.12 2.47 13.76
N GLY A 57 -19.27 3.36 13.26
CA GLY A 57 -18.38 4.20 14.07
C GLY A 57 -16.93 3.72 14.10
N PHE A 58 -16.04 4.59 14.61
CA PHE A 58 -14.60 4.34 14.72
C PHE A 58 -13.96 3.89 13.39
N GLN A 59 -13.03 2.93 13.43
CA GLN A 59 -12.32 2.44 12.24
C GLN A 59 -13.24 1.73 11.23
N ALA A 60 -14.44 1.26 11.63
CA ALA A 60 -15.41 0.73 10.68
C ALA A 60 -15.89 1.84 9.74
N THR A 61 -16.27 3.01 10.27
CA THR A 61 -16.64 4.16 9.42
C THR A 61 -15.48 4.57 8.51
N THR A 62 -14.26 4.61 9.04
CA THR A 62 -13.07 4.92 8.23
C THR A 62 -12.81 3.89 7.13
N PHE A 63 -13.06 2.60 7.38
CA PHE A 63 -13.01 1.56 6.36
C PHE A 63 -14.06 1.77 5.27
N GLY A 64 -15.32 2.07 5.63
CA GLY A 64 -16.36 2.39 4.65
C GLY A 64 -16.00 3.62 3.80
N MET A 65 -15.39 4.65 4.41
CA MET A 65 -14.87 5.81 3.68
C MET A 65 -13.75 5.42 2.72
N ALA A 66 -12.87 4.49 3.11
CA ALA A 66 -11.80 3.99 2.23
C ALA A 66 -12.37 3.23 1.01
N VAL A 67 -13.42 2.40 1.21
CA VAL A 67 -14.14 1.75 0.09
C VAL A 67 -14.69 2.79 -0.87
N ASN A 68 -15.35 3.84 -0.37
CA ASN A 68 -15.88 4.92 -1.19
C ASN A 68 -14.78 5.65 -1.96
N GLU A 69 -13.64 5.95 -1.31
CA GLU A 69 -12.53 6.67 -1.92
C GLU A 69 -11.86 5.84 -3.03
N VAL A 70 -11.65 4.53 -2.82
CA VAL A 70 -11.15 3.64 -3.88
C VAL A 70 -12.15 3.53 -5.03
N ASN A 71 -13.45 3.44 -4.75
CA ASN A 71 -14.47 3.43 -5.79
C ASN A 71 -14.50 4.75 -6.59
N ARG A 72 -14.20 5.89 -5.97
CA ARG A 72 -13.99 7.16 -6.69
C ARG A 72 -12.75 7.14 -7.58
N MET A 73 -11.64 6.55 -7.13
CA MET A 73 -10.47 6.33 -7.99
C MET A 73 -10.83 5.49 -9.22
N LEU A 74 -11.55 4.38 -9.02
CA LEU A 74 -11.97 3.48 -10.09
C LEU A 74 -12.95 4.14 -11.07
N ALA A 75 -13.94 4.89 -10.56
CA ALA A 75 -14.85 5.67 -11.39
C ALA A 75 -14.09 6.70 -12.22
N LYS A 76 -13.15 7.44 -11.59
CA LYS A 76 -12.32 8.43 -12.28
C LYS A 76 -11.41 7.78 -13.33
N ARG A 77 -10.94 6.56 -13.07
CA ARG A 77 -10.11 5.79 -13.99
C ARG A 77 -10.84 5.43 -15.30
N MET A 78 -12.15 5.23 -15.23
CA MET A 78 -13.00 4.89 -16.39
C MET A 78 -13.35 6.09 -17.27
N GLU A 79 -13.17 7.31 -16.77
CA GLU A 79 -13.35 8.50 -17.60
C GLU A 79 -12.26 8.57 -18.70
N PRO A 80 -12.56 9.19 -19.86
CA PRO A 80 -11.54 9.41 -20.89
C PRO A 80 -10.45 10.34 -20.37
N ILE A 81 -9.22 10.14 -20.84
CA ILE A 81 -8.10 11.06 -20.53
C ILE A 81 -8.41 12.42 -21.16
N PRO A 82 -8.32 13.55 -20.43
CA PRO A 82 -8.60 14.87 -20.99
C PRO A 82 -7.70 15.20 -22.19
N GLU A 83 -8.31 15.62 -23.30
CA GLU A 83 -7.60 15.99 -24.54
C GLU A 83 -6.57 17.12 -24.32
N SER A 84 -6.85 18.01 -23.35
CA SER A 84 -5.98 19.13 -22.98
C SER A 84 -4.59 18.70 -22.50
N LEU A 85 -4.42 17.43 -22.10
CA LEU A 85 -3.13 16.90 -21.66
C LEU A 85 -2.24 16.42 -22.83
N GLY A 86 -2.75 16.46 -24.06
CA GLY A 86 -2.01 16.10 -25.26
C GLY A 86 -1.47 14.66 -25.26
N LEU A 87 -0.58 14.40 -26.22
CA LEU A 87 0.19 13.16 -26.28
C LEU A 87 1.19 13.10 -25.11
N ASP A 88 1.51 11.89 -24.65
CA ASP A 88 2.50 11.68 -23.60
C ASP A 88 3.90 11.95 -24.17
N GLU A 89 4.66 12.89 -23.60
CA GLU A 89 6.01 13.23 -24.09
C GLU A 89 7.02 12.08 -23.93
N PHE A 90 6.68 11.04 -23.16
CA PHE A 90 7.51 9.86 -22.90
C PHE A 90 6.88 8.56 -23.44
N GLU A 91 6.29 8.60 -24.64
CA GLU A 91 5.66 7.41 -25.26
C GLU A 91 6.61 6.21 -25.46
N ASP A 92 7.92 6.43 -25.49
CA ASP A 92 8.92 5.39 -25.73
C ASP A 92 9.06 4.39 -24.56
N ASP A 93 8.81 4.82 -23.31
CA ASP A 93 8.80 3.93 -22.15
C ASP A 93 7.38 3.44 -21.85
N LEU A 94 7.06 2.25 -22.40
CA LEU A 94 5.77 1.60 -22.27
C LEU A 94 5.33 1.35 -20.82
N PHE A 95 6.26 1.27 -19.86
CA PHE A 95 5.94 1.04 -18.45
C PHE A 95 5.35 2.27 -17.79
N ILE A 96 5.89 3.46 -18.11
CA ILE A 96 5.41 4.70 -17.50
C ILE A 96 4.36 5.40 -18.34
N ARG A 97 4.10 4.97 -19.59
CA ARG A 97 3.08 5.59 -20.47
C ARG A 97 1.72 5.72 -19.76
N ARG A 98 1.07 6.87 -19.93
CA ARG A 98 -0.29 7.12 -19.43
C ARG A 98 -1.29 6.15 -20.06
N LYS A 99 -1.98 5.33 -19.24
CA LYS A 99 -2.93 4.31 -19.73
C LYS A 99 -4.40 4.68 -19.51
N THR A 100 -4.68 5.40 -18.43
CA THR A 100 -6.04 5.72 -17.99
C THR A 100 -6.10 7.13 -17.40
N ASN A 101 -7.30 7.63 -17.12
CA ASN A 101 -7.49 8.96 -16.55
C ASN A 101 -6.96 9.05 -15.10
N CYS A 102 -7.14 8.01 -14.29
CA CYS A 102 -6.59 7.98 -12.93
C CYS A 102 -5.45 6.96 -12.84
N THR A 103 -4.23 7.46 -12.63
CA THR A 103 -3.04 6.62 -12.37
C THR A 103 -3.02 6.21 -10.90
N ILE A 104 -3.18 4.91 -10.62
CA ILE A 104 -3.23 4.38 -9.27
C ILE A 104 -1.86 3.84 -8.85
N PHE A 105 -1.30 4.45 -7.81
CA PHE A 105 -0.04 4.05 -7.17
C PHE A 105 -0.35 3.16 -5.96
N LEU A 106 0.14 1.92 -6.00
CA LEU A 106 0.03 0.96 -4.91
C LEU A 106 1.37 0.85 -4.17
N GLY A 107 1.38 1.22 -2.89
CA GLY A 107 2.51 1.01 -2.00
C GLY A 107 2.25 -0.13 -1.03
N TYR A 108 3.22 -1.02 -0.82
CA TYR A 108 3.14 -1.98 0.27
C TYR A 108 4.51 -2.30 0.87
N THR A 109 4.50 -2.66 2.15
CA THR A 109 5.67 -3.10 2.92
C THR A 109 5.97 -4.58 2.66
N SER A 110 7.22 -5.01 2.89
CA SER A 110 7.68 -6.37 2.58
C SER A 110 6.82 -7.48 3.19
N ASN A 111 6.39 -7.31 4.43
CA ASN A 111 5.54 -8.26 5.14
C ASN A 111 4.19 -8.53 4.46
N MET A 112 3.72 -7.65 3.56
CA MET A 112 2.54 -7.92 2.74
C MET A 112 2.81 -9.03 1.72
N SER A 113 4.00 -9.05 1.11
CA SER A 113 4.44 -10.14 0.23
C SER A 113 4.72 -11.43 1.01
N SER A 114 5.23 -11.34 2.25
CA SER A 114 5.38 -12.50 3.13
C SER A 114 4.04 -13.13 3.50
N SER A 115 3.01 -12.31 3.70
CA SER A 115 1.65 -12.76 4.04
C SER A 115 0.86 -13.27 2.82
N GLY A 116 -0.41 -13.64 3.06
CA GLY A 116 -1.38 -13.95 2.00
C GLY A 116 -1.87 -12.73 1.21
N ILE A 117 -1.56 -11.51 1.64
CA ILE A 117 -1.89 -10.28 0.89
C ILE A 117 -1.22 -10.26 -0.48
N ARG A 118 -0.10 -10.98 -0.66
CA ARG A 118 0.52 -11.25 -1.96
C ARG A 118 -0.50 -11.64 -3.04
N ASP A 119 -1.42 -12.55 -2.74
CA ASP A 119 -2.41 -13.02 -3.73
C ASP A 119 -3.45 -11.96 -4.05
N THR A 120 -3.79 -11.13 -3.06
CA THR A 120 -4.67 -9.97 -3.27
C THR A 120 -3.99 -8.94 -4.18
N ILE A 121 -2.71 -8.64 -3.96
CA ILE A 121 -1.91 -7.75 -4.82
C ILE A 121 -1.78 -8.33 -6.23
N LYS A 122 -1.47 -9.63 -6.35
CA LYS A 122 -1.39 -10.34 -7.63
C LYS A 122 -2.66 -10.16 -8.46
N PHE A 123 -3.84 -10.33 -7.83
CA PHE A 123 -5.12 -10.12 -8.50
C PHE A 123 -5.23 -8.70 -9.10
N LEU A 124 -4.84 -7.66 -8.36
CA LEU A 124 -4.88 -6.28 -8.84
C LEU A 124 -3.95 -6.06 -10.04
N VAL A 125 -2.73 -6.60 -9.96
CA VAL A 125 -1.69 -6.42 -10.99
C VAL A 125 -2.01 -7.23 -12.24
N GLN A 126 -2.43 -8.49 -12.08
CA GLN A 126 -2.86 -9.37 -13.17
C GLN A 126 -3.97 -8.74 -14.02
N ASN A 127 -4.92 -8.06 -13.37
CA ASN A 127 -6.09 -7.47 -14.01
C ASN A 127 -5.91 -5.98 -14.37
N LYS A 128 -4.67 -5.45 -14.33
CA LYS A 128 -4.34 -4.07 -14.70
C LYS A 128 -5.16 -3.02 -13.93
N LEU A 129 -5.47 -3.31 -12.66
CA LEU A 129 -6.29 -2.46 -11.78
C LEU A 129 -5.47 -1.41 -11.04
N VAL A 130 -4.14 -1.51 -11.10
CA VAL A 130 -3.19 -0.51 -10.61
C VAL A 130 -2.17 -0.23 -11.71
N ASP A 131 -1.53 0.94 -11.65
CA ASP A 131 -0.64 1.40 -12.72
C ASP A 131 0.83 1.42 -12.29
N CYS A 132 1.11 1.60 -10.99
CA CYS A 132 2.47 1.66 -10.43
C CYS A 132 2.54 0.94 -9.08
N ILE A 133 3.67 0.28 -8.81
CA ILE A 133 3.96 -0.33 -7.51
C ILE A 133 5.21 0.31 -6.89
N VAL A 134 5.18 0.57 -5.59
CA VAL A 134 6.39 0.85 -4.79
C VAL A 134 6.44 -0.11 -3.61
N THR A 135 7.54 -0.83 -3.49
CA THR A 135 7.77 -1.78 -2.39
C THR A 135 9.22 -1.69 -1.88
N THR A 136 9.54 -2.36 -0.78
CA THR A 136 10.92 -2.60 -0.33
C THR A 136 11.49 -3.90 -0.93
N ALA A 137 12.80 -4.14 -0.78
CA ALA A 137 13.47 -5.34 -1.30
C ALA A 137 12.84 -6.65 -0.82
N GLY A 138 12.53 -6.77 0.48
CA GLY A 138 11.80 -7.94 1.01
C GLY A 138 10.46 -8.19 0.30
N GLY A 139 9.76 -7.13 -0.11
CA GLY A 139 8.51 -7.27 -0.85
C GLY A 139 8.72 -7.82 -2.26
N VAL A 140 9.88 -7.52 -2.86
CA VAL A 140 10.32 -8.05 -4.15
C VAL A 140 10.72 -9.51 -4.05
N GLU A 141 11.72 -9.81 -3.22
CA GLU A 141 12.34 -11.15 -3.18
C GLU A 141 11.39 -12.22 -2.66
N GLU A 142 10.52 -11.92 -1.70
CA GLU A 142 9.60 -12.93 -1.16
C GLU A 142 8.53 -13.38 -2.16
N ASP A 143 8.15 -12.55 -3.13
CA ASP A 143 7.28 -12.97 -4.23
C ASP A 143 7.98 -13.99 -5.14
N PHE A 144 9.25 -13.77 -5.49
CA PHE A 144 10.03 -14.70 -6.30
C PHE A 144 10.33 -15.98 -5.53
N ILE A 145 10.76 -15.88 -4.28
CA ILE A 145 11.06 -17.01 -3.40
C ILE A 145 9.83 -17.92 -3.26
N LYS A 146 8.62 -17.35 -3.12
CA LYS A 146 7.38 -18.13 -3.03
C LYS A 146 7.04 -18.94 -4.28
N CYS A 147 7.64 -18.60 -5.43
CA CYS A 147 7.53 -19.42 -6.64
C CYS A 147 8.48 -20.63 -6.63
N LEU A 148 9.49 -20.63 -5.75
CA LEU A 148 10.51 -21.67 -5.63
C LEU A 148 10.28 -22.60 -4.42
N ALA A 149 9.77 -22.04 -3.32
CA ALA A 149 9.47 -22.75 -2.09
C ALA A 149 8.46 -22.00 -1.21
N PRO A 150 7.64 -22.71 -0.40
CA PRO A 150 6.58 -22.08 0.38
C PRO A 150 7.10 -21.38 1.65
N THR A 151 6.29 -20.42 2.12
CA THR A 151 6.33 -19.86 3.48
C THR A 151 5.22 -20.52 4.31
N PHE A 152 5.46 -20.76 5.60
CA PHE A 152 4.50 -21.44 6.47
C PHE A 152 4.00 -20.54 7.60
N VAL A 153 2.81 -20.85 8.12
CA VAL A 153 2.29 -20.23 9.35
C VAL A 153 2.96 -20.90 10.56
N GLY A 154 3.54 -20.06 11.42
CA GLY A 154 4.10 -20.40 12.73
C GLY A 154 3.45 -19.59 13.85
N ASN A 155 4.27 -19.04 14.75
CA ASN A 155 3.81 -18.28 15.91
C ASN A 155 4.80 -17.14 16.23
N PHE A 156 4.30 -15.98 16.66
CA PHE A 156 5.12 -14.83 17.10
C PHE A 156 6.10 -15.19 18.21
N GLU A 157 5.71 -16.11 19.10
CA GLU A 157 6.47 -16.49 20.30
C GLU A 157 7.54 -17.57 20.07
N LEU A 158 7.75 -18.01 18.81
CA LEU A 158 8.82 -18.96 18.51
C LEU A 158 10.19 -18.35 18.83
N LYS A 159 10.96 -19.06 19.68
CA LYS A 159 12.28 -18.61 20.16
C LYS A 159 13.28 -18.52 19.03
N GLY A 160 13.89 -17.34 18.89
CA GLY A 160 14.86 -17.07 17.82
C GLY A 160 16.09 -18.00 17.84
N SER A 161 16.58 -18.38 19.01
CA SER A 161 17.73 -19.29 19.13
C SER A 161 17.46 -20.67 18.52
N THR A 162 16.33 -21.28 18.87
CA THR A 162 15.93 -22.60 18.35
C THR A 162 15.67 -22.57 16.85
N LEU A 163 15.03 -21.49 16.36
CA LEU A 163 14.83 -21.29 14.93
C LEU A 163 16.16 -21.17 14.18
N ARG A 164 17.12 -20.40 14.72
CA ARG A 164 18.44 -20.23 14.11
C ARG A 164 19.23 -21.54 14.06
N GLU A 165 19.24 -22.31 15.15
CA GLU A 165 19.88 -23.64 15.19
C GLU A 165 19.28 -24.61 14.17
N SER A 166 18.01 -24.43 13.83
CA SER A 166 17.28 -25.26 12.87
C SER A 166 17.28 -24.69 11.44
N GLY A 167 17.97 -23.57 11.18
CA GLY A 167 17.97 -22.94 9.85
C GLY A 167 16.58 -22.42 9.43
N ILE A 168 15.79 -21.88 10.35
CA ILE A 168 14.46 -21.32 10.07
C ILE A 168 14.47 -19.82 10.40
N ASN A 169 13.97 -19.01 9.47
CA ASN A 169 13.83 -17.57 9.63
C ASN A 169 12.36 -17.24 9.99
N ARG A 170 12.13 -16.26 10.87
CA ARG A 170 10.77 -15.86 11.31
C ARG A 170 10.43 -14.45 10.88
N ILE A 171 9.22 -14.27 10.36
CA ILE A 171 8.61 -12.97 10.02
C ILE A 171 7.27 -12.88 10.75
N GLY A 172 7.23 -12.20 11.90
CA GLY A 172 6.02 -12.19 12.73
C GLY A 172 5.63 -13.61 13.19
N ASN A 173 4.45 -14.09 12.77
CA ASN A 173 4.00 -15.47 12.95
C ASN A 173 4.19 -16.34 11.69
N LEU A 174 5.03 -15.96 10.75
CA LEU A 174 5.39 -16.77 9.58
C LEU A 174 6.80 -17.34 9.75
N VAL A 175 7.05 -18.48 9.11
CA VAL A 175 8.37 -19.12 9.09
C VAL A 175 8.80 -19.48 7.68
N ILE A 176 10.07 -19.25 7.37
CA ILE A 176 10.70 -19.47 6.08
C ILE A 176 11.95 -20.34 6.29
N PRO A 177 11.97 -21.59 5.82
CA PRO A 177 13.18 -22.42 5.83
C PRO A 177 14.32 -21.75 5.07
N ASN A 178 15.56 -21.85 5.57
CA ASN A 178 16.70 -21.21 4.93
C ASN A 178 16.98 -21.74 3.51
N ASP A 179 16.62 -23.00 3.23
CA ASP A 179 16.69 -23.62 1.91
C ASP A 179 15.94 -22.83 0.83
N ASN A 180 14.92 -22.05 1.21
CA ASN A 180 14.23 -21.15 0.29
C ASN A 180 15.19 -20.10 -0.29
N TYR A 181 16.10 -19.57 0.54
CA TYR A 181 17.10 -18.58 0.12
C TYR A 181 18.24 -19.22 -0.67
N CYS A 182 18.60 -20.48 -0.38
CA CYS A 182 19.55 -21.23 -1.21
C CYS A 182 19.00 -21.46 -2.63
N LYS A 183 17.73 -21.84 -2.75
CA LYS A 183 17.06 -21.94 -4.07
C LYS A 183 17.00 -20.60 -4.79
N PHE A 184 16.83 -19.51 -4.05
CA PHE A 184 16.83 -18.17 -4.61
C PHE A 184 18.21 -17.77 -5.13
N GLU A 185 19.28 -18.08 -4.39
CA GLU A 185 20.67 -17.91 -4.85
C GLU A 185 20.89 -18.64 -6.19
N ASP A 186 20.56 -19.94 -6.25
CA ASP A 186 20.73 -20.77 -7.44
C ASP A 186 19.99 -20.18 -8.66
N TRP A 187 18.82 -19.59 -8.43
CA TRP A 187 18.00 -18.99 -9.48
C TRP A 187 18.48 -17.59 -9.92
N VAL A 188 18.89 -16.73 -8.98
CA VAL A 188 19.19 -15.32 -9.29
C VAL A 188 20.62 -15.10 -9.75
N MET A 189 21.59 -15.92 -9.32
CA MET A 189 23.00 -15.75 -9.68
C MET A 189 23.25 -15.71 -11.20
N PRO A 190 22.68 -16.63 -12.03
CA PRO A 190 22.81 -16.55 -13.47
C PRO A 190 22.22 -15.26 -14.08
N LEU A 191 21.12 -14.74 -13.50
CA LEU A 191 20.52 -13.49 -13.97
C LEU A 191 21.42 -12.28 -13.67
N LEU A 192 22.13 -12.29 -12.55
CA LEU A 192 23.11 -11.25 -12.22
C LEU A 192 24.32 -11.28 -13.18
N ASP A 193 24.76 -12.47 -13.61
CA ASP A 193 25.78 -12.60 -14.65
C ASP A 193 25.33 -11.99 -15.98
N GLU A 194 24.10 -12.30 -16.41
CA GLU A 194 23.49 -11.68 -17.60
C GLU A 194 23.40 -10.16 -17.47
N MET A 195 22.97 -9.65 -16.31
CA MET A 195 22.87 -8.20 -16.07
C MET A 195 24.23 -7.52 -16.18
N VAL A 196 25.30 -8.10 -15.63
CA VAL A 196 26.65 -7.54 -15.77
C VAL A 196 27.13 -7.57 -17.22
N ALA A 197 26.88 -8.64 -17.96
CA ALA A 197 27.21 -8.74 -19.38
C ALA A 197 26.45 -7.68 -20.20
N GLU A 198 25.14 -7.58 -20.02
CA GLU A 198 24.30 -6.57 -20.68
C GLU A 198 24.74 -5.13 -20.36
N GLN A 199 25.15 -4.87 -19.12
CA GLN A 199 25.67 -3.56 -18.72
C GLN A 199 27.00 -3.24 -19.42
N LYS A 200 27.94 -4.20 -19.47
CA LYS A 200 29.28 -4.00 -20.05
C LYS A 200 29.26 -3.95 -21.57
N GLU A 201 28.50 -4.84 -22.20
CA GLU A 201 28.53 -5.06 -23.65
C GLU A 201 27.53 -4.19 -24.40
N LYS A 202 26.35 -3.96 -23.82
CA LYS A 202 25.24 -3.23 -24.46
C LYS A 202 25.01 -1.86 -23.84
N GLY A 203 25.73 -1.52 -22.76
CA GLY A 203 25.56 -0.25 -22.06
C GLY A 203 24.22 -0.12 -21.33
N VAL A 204 23.58 -1.24 -20.99
CA VAL A 204 22.30 -1.23 -20.24
C VAL A 204 22.51 -0.57 -18.89
N ARG A 205 21.72 0.46 -18.59
CA ARG A 205 21.68 1.08 -17.26
C ARG A 205 20.66 0.37 -16.40
N TRP A 206 21.11 -0.43 -15.45
CA TRP A 206 20.22 -1.09 -14.51
C TRP A 206 19.71 -0.11 -13.48
N THR A 207 18.41 -0.19 -13.24
CA THR A 207 17.71 0.48 -12.14
C THR A 207 16.92 -0.58 -11.38
N PRO A 208 16.49 -0.33 -10.14
CA PRO A 208 15.69 -1.30 -9.39
C PRO A 208 14.50 -1.84 -10.19
N SER A 209 13.72 -0.96 -10.83
CA SER A 209 12.55 -1.38 -11.58
C SER A 209 12.86 -2.20 -12.83
N ARG A 210 13.98 -1.93 -13.53
CA ARG A 210 14.44 -2.74 -14.68
C ARG A 210 14.94 -4.12 -14.24
N ILE A 211 15.60 -4.21 -13.09
CA ILE A 211 16.01 -5.48 -12.49
C ILE A 211 14.77 -6.31 -12.14
N ILE A 212 13.79 -5.70 -11.46
CA ILE A 212 12.53 -6.36 -11.09
C ILE A 212 11.76 -6.81 -12.34
N GLU A 213 11.75 -6.00 -13.41
CA GLU A 213 11.18 -6.40 -14.69
C GLU A 213 11.87 -7.65 -15.27
N LYS A 214 13.21 -7.64 -15.37
CA LYS A 214 13.97 -8.79 -15.91
C LYS A 214 13.70 -10.04 -15.08
N MET A 215 13.70 -9.94 -13.76
CA MET A 215 13.36 -11.03 -12.84
C MET A 215 11.91 -11.50 -12.99
N GLY A 216 10.96 -10.57 -13.17
CA GLY A 216 9.55 -10.85 -13.44
C GLY A 216 9.33 -11.64 -14.73
N ARG A 217 10.06 -11.30 -15.79
CA ARG A 217 10.07 -12.07 -17.04
C ARG A 217 10.73 -13.44 -16.85
N ALA A 218 11.84 -13.50 -16.12
CA ALA A 218 12.62 -14.72 -15.92
C ALA A 218 11.92 -15.76 -15.03
N ILE A 219 11.18 -15.34 -13.99
CA ILE A 219 10.47 -16.29 -13.11
C ILE A 219 9.37 -17.04 -13.87
N ASN A 220 8.77 -16.40 -14.88
CA ASN A 220 7.78 -16.96 -15.79
C ASN A 220 6.69 -17.82 -15.10
N ASN A 221 6.22 -17.36 -13.94
CA ASN A 221 5.26 -18.08 -13.12
C ASN A 221 4.02 -17.18 -12.86
N PRO A 222 2.81 -17.61 -13.27
CA PRO A 222 1.58 -16.82 -13.09
C PRO A 222 1.16 -16.63 -11.63
N GLU A 223 1.80 -17.29 -10.67
CA GLU A 223 1.63 -17.02 -9.25
C GLU A 223 2.39 -15.80 -8.76
N SER A 224 3.37 -15.29 -9.52
CA SER A 224 4.17 -14.11 -9.16
C SER A 224 3.43 -12.81 -9.46
N VAL A 225 3.46 -11.88 -8.50
CA VAL A 225 3.04 -10.49 -8.70
C VAL A 225 3.87 -9.84 -9.82
N TYR A 226 5.19 -10.06 -9.80
CA TYR A 226 6.12 -9.37 -10.70
C TYR A 226 6.20 -9.98 -12.10
N TYR A 227 5.84 -11.25 -12.25
CA TYR A 227 5.49 -11.79 -13.57
C TYR A 227 4.37 -10.98 -14.21
N TRP A 228 3.24 -10.81 -13.51
CA TRP A 228 2.12 -10.02 -14.03
C TRP A 228 2.49 -8.55 -14.22
N ALA A 229 3.31 -7.98 -13.34
CA ALA A 229 3.78 -6.61 -13.49
C ALA A 229 4.57 -6.44 -14.80
N ALA A 230 5.51 -7.35 -15.10
CA ALA A 230 6.31 -7.31 -16.32
C ALA A 230 5.47 -7.57 -17.59
N VAL A 231 4.48 -8.48 -17.52
CA VAL A 231 3.56 -8.77 -18.65
C VAL A 231 2.62 -7.58 -18.93
N ASN A 232 2.16 -6.88 -17.89
CA ASN A 232 1.21 -5.78 -18.00
C ASN A 232 1.87 -4.39 -18.09
N ASN A 233 3.19 -4.34 -18.19
CA ASN A 233 4.00 -3.13 -18.21
C ASN A 233 3.71 -2.22 -17.00
N ILE A 234 3.61 -2.79 -15.80
CA ILE A 234 3.41 -2.05 -14.53
C ILE A 234 4.79 -1.94 -13.85
N PRO A 235 5.36 -0.72 -13.72
CA PRO A 235 6.66 -0.55 -13.12
C PRO A 235 6.60 -0.78 -11.62
N VAL A 236 7.69 -1.35 -11.08
CA VAL A 236 7.86 -1.63 -9.65
C VAL A 236 9.10 -0.90 -9.18
N PHE A 237 8.93 0.11 -8.34
CA PHE A 237 10.05 0.87 -7.79
C PHE A 237 10.43 0.35 -6.41
N SER A 238 11.73 0.19 -6.19
CA SER A 238 12.30 -0.17 -4.88
C SER A 238 13.66 0.51 -4.71
N PRO A 239 13.71 1.79 -4.32
CA PRO A 239 14.96 2.57 -4.21
C PRO A 239 16.03 1.92 -3.33
N ALA A 240 15.62 1.16 -2.31
CA ALA A 240 16.51 0.39 -1.45
C ALA A 240 16.45 -1.12 -1.78
N LEU A 241 16.60 -1.48 -3.07
CA LEU A 241 16.54 -2.88 -3.53
C LEU A 241 17.62 -3.78 -2.92
N THR A 242 18.69 -3.20 -2.40
CA THR A 242 19.80 -3.91 -1.75
C THR A 242 19.53 -4.28 -0.29
N ASP A 243 18.41 -3.87 0.31
CA ASP A 243 18.09 -4.10 1.73
C ASP A 243 17.32 -5.42 1.94
N GLY A 244 17.93 -6.56 1.58
CA GLY A 244 17.32 -7.88 1.66
C GLY A 244 18.21 -8.99 1.08
N SER A 245 17.66 -10.20 0.97
CA SER A 245 18.35 -11.34 0.38
C SER A 245 18.84 -11.09 -1.04
N LEU A 246 18.09 -10.33 -1.86
CA LEU A 246 18.59 -9.93 -3.19
C LEU A 246 19.87 -9.10 -3.10
N GLY A 247 19.98 -8.23 -2.09
CA GLY A 247 21.20 -7.50 -1.77
C GLY A 247 22.35 -8.41 -1.36
N ASP A 248 22.09 -9.44 -0.54
CA ASP A 248 23.08 -10.46 -0.19
C ASP A 248 23.61 -11.17 -1.45
N MET A 249 22.71 -11.53 -2.38
CA MET A 249 23.11 -12.16 -3.64
C MET A 249 23.94 -11.22 -4.52
N MET A 250 23.56 -9.94 -4.63
CA MET A 250 24.35 -8.92 -5.33
C MET A 250 25.73 -8.74 -4.68
N TYR A 251 25.81 -8.78 -3.35
CA TYR A 251 27.06 -8.70 -2.60
C TYR A 251 27.97 -9.89 -2.92
N PHE A 252 27.50 -11.14 -2.78
CA PHE A 252 28.30 -12.32 -3.08
C PHE A 252 28.69 -12.39 -4.57
N HIS A 253 27.76 -12.02 -5.46
CA HIS A 253 28.00 -11.95 -6.91
C HIS A 253 29.13 -10.98 -7.25
N SER A 254 29.19 -9.82 -6.58
CA SER A 254 30.19 -8.78 -6.86
C SER A 254 31.65 -9.23 -6.67
N TYR A 255 31.92 -10.20 -5.80
CA TYR A 255 33.25 -10.79 -5.65
C TYR A 255 33.60 -11.81 -6.75
N LYS A 256 32.59 -12.45 -7.34
CA LYS A 256 32.76 -13.45 -8.41
C LYS A 256 32.81 -12.79 -9.78
N ASN A 257 31.91 -11.84 -10.05
CA ASN A 257 31.78 -11.12 -11.31
C ASN A 257 31.51 -9.62 -11.05
N PRO A 258 32.57 -8.83 -10.76
CA PRO A 258 32.41 -7.43 -10.37
C PRO A 258 31.88 -6.55 -11.51
N GLY A 259 31.14 -5.51 -11.13
CA GLY A 259 30.80 -4.38 -11.99
C GLY A 259 29.33 -4.07 -12.17
N LEU A 260 28.40 -4.81 -11.55
CA LEU A 260 26.99 -4.43 -11.56
C LEU A 260 26.80 -3.07 -10.88
N VAL A 261 26.15 -2.13 -11.56
CA VAL A 261 25.81 -0.82 -11.01
C VAL A 261 24.30 -0.62 -11.14
N VAL A 262 23.65 -0.29 -10.04
CA VAL A 262 22.22 -0.08 -9.98
C VAL A 262 21.95 1.41 -9.70
N ASP A 263 21.46 2.12 -10.71
CA ASP A 263 21.14 3.54 -10.61
C ASP A 263 19.72 3.77 -10.07
N ILE A 264 19.62 4.53 -8.98
CA ILE A 264 18.35 4.90 -8.37
C ILE A 264 17.81 6.22 -8.92
N LEU A 265 18.65 7.05 -9.56
CA LEU A 265 18.25 8.36 -10.04
C LEU A 265 17.38 8.28 -11.29
N ASP A 266 17.72 7.40 -12.25
CA ASP A 266 16.86 7.15 -13.42
C ASP A 266 15.48 6.60 -12.99
N ASP A 267 15.43 5.76 -11.95
CA ASP A 267 14.16 5.27 -11.38
C ASP A 267 13.34 6.36 -10.69
N LEU A 268 13.99 7.26 -9.93
CA LEU A 268 13.32 8.42 -9.34
C LEU A 268 12.69 9.30 -10.41
N LYS A 269 13.40 9.55 -11.52
CA LYS A 269 12.88 10.32 -12.65
C LYS A 269 11.68 9.63 -13.27
N ARG A 270 11.73 8.31 -13.50
CA ARG A 270 10.60 7.53 -14.05
C ARG A 270 9.36 7.62 -13.17
N LEU A 271 9.51 7.44 -11.85
CA LEU A 271 8.39 7.54 -10.92
C LEU A 271 7.78 8.95 -10.88
N ASN A 272 8.62 9.99 -10.78
CA ASN A 272 8.15 11.37 -10.75
C ASN A 272 7.45 11.76 -12.05
N ASN A 273 8.03 11.41 -13.21
CA ASN A 273 7.41 11.67 -14.51
C ASN A 273 6.03 11.02 -14.62
N MET A 274 5.87 9.81 -14.09
CA MET A 274 4.60 9.10 -14.08
C MET A 274 3.53 9.86 -13.27
N ALA A 275 3.89 10.46 -12.14
CA ALA A 275 2.98 11.31 -11.37
C ALA A 275 2.68 12.63 -12.10
N VAL A 276 3.69 13.33 -12.60
CA VAL A 276 3.55 14.64 -13.29
C VAL A 276 2.58 14.55 -14.47
N LYS A 277 2.63 13.47 -15.25
CA LYS A 277 1.73 13.31 -16.41
C LYS A 277 0.34 12.78 -16.08
N ALA A 278 0.10 12.30 -14.87
CA ALA A 278 -1.18 11.70 -14.51
C ALA A 278 -2.30 12.75 -14.54
N ALA A 279 -3.37 12.49 -15.30
CA ALA A 279 -4.53 13.39 -15.33
C ALA A 279 -5.13 13.52 -13.92
N ASN A 280 -5.33 12.36 -13.28
CA ASN A 280 -5.62 12.24 -11.86
C ASN A 280 -4.70 11.17 -11.27
N SER A 281 -4.39 11.27 -9.98
CA SER A 281 -3.65 10.22 -9.28
C SER A 281 -4.33 9.79 -7.99
N GLY A 282 -4.33 8.47 -7.77
CA GLY A 282 -4.81 7.83 -6.55
C GLY A 282 -3.66 7.11 -5.85
N MET A 283 -3.57 7.23 -4.52
CA MET A 283 -2.59 6.51 -3.71
C MET A 283 -3.30 5.50 -2.82
N ILE A 284 -2.87 4.23 -2.88
CA ILE A 284 -3.29 3.18 -1.94
C ILE A 284 -2.03 2.66 -1.27
N ILE A 285 -1.88 2.86 0.04
CA ILE A 285 -0.63 2.61 0.76
C ILE A 285 -0.87 1.67 1.93
N LEU A 286 -0.26 0.48 1.88
CA LEU A 286 -0.33 -0.57 2.90
C LEU A 286 0.95 -0.58 3.74
N GLY A 287 0.91 0.09 4.89
CA GLY A 287 2.06 0.32 5.77
C GLY A 287 2.58 1.76 5.72
N GLY A 288 3.87 1.91 6.02
CA GLY A 288 4.56 3.20 6.15
C GLY A 288 5.98 3.16 5.56
N GLY A 289 6.89 3.98 6.08
CA GLY A 289 8.30 3.98 5.70
C GLY A 289 8.55 4.43 4.25
N LEU A 290 9.57 3.86 3.63
CA LEU A 290 10.06 4.28 2.31
C LEU A 290 8.95 4.28 1.25
N ILE A 291 8.13 3.23 1.22
CA ILE A 291 7.09 3.05 0.20
C ILE A 291 6.03 4.16 0.28
N LYS A 292 5.68 4.57 1.51
CA LYS A 292 4.72 5.66 1.75
C LYS A 292 5.31 6.98 1.28
N HIS A 293 6.51 7.28 1.75
CA HIS A 293 7.14 8.56 1.46
C HIS A 293 7.43 8.72 -0.03
N HIS A 294 7.93 7.68 -0.70
CA HIS A 294 8.34 7.74 -2.10
C HIS A 294 7.15 7.98 -3.05
N ILE A 295 6.00 7.31 -2.82
CA ILE A 295 4.75 7.56 -3.57
C ILE A 295 4.22 8.98 -3.30
N CYS A 296 4.16 9.39 -2.03
CA CYS A 296 3.70 10.74 -1.68
C CYS A 296 4.58 11.82 -2.32
N ASN A 297 5.91 11.63 -2.30
CA ASN A 297 6.88 12.58 -2.85
C ASN A 297 6.83 12.65 -4.38
N ALA A 298 6.51 11.56 -5.07
CA ALA A 298 6.25 11.62 -6.50
C ALA A 298 5.01 12.47 -6.81
N ASN A 299 3.94 12.32 -6.01
CA ASN A 299 2.72 13.09 -6.16
C ASN A 299 2.85 14.56 -5.74
N LEU A 300 3.84 14.92 -4.92
CA LEU A 300 4.21 16.32 -4.70
C LEU A 300 4.56 17.04 -6.02
N MET A 301 5.21 16.36 -6.96
CA MET A 301 5.64 16.95 -8.23
C MET A 301 4.48 17.40 -9.14
N ARG A 302 3.25 16.97 -8.83
CA ARG A 302 2.01 17.39 -9.50
C ARG A 302 1.08 18.22 -8.60
N ASN A 303 1.62 18.79 -7.51
CA ASN A 303 0.87 19.49 -6.46
C ASN A 303 -0.16 18.62 -5.73
N GLY A 304 0.16 17.35 -5.57
CA GLY A 304 -0.55 16.41 -4.70
C GLY A 304 -1.44 15.41 -5.43
N ALA A 305 -1.72 14.30 -4.76
CA ALA A 305 -2.68 13.31 -5.25
C ALA A 305 -4.13 13.77 -5.10
N ASP A 306 -5.00 13.32 -6.01
CA ASP A 306 -6.44 13.62 -6.01
C ASP A 306 -7.19 12.74 -5.01
N PHE A 307 -6.72 11.51 -4.80
CA PHE A 307 -7.32 10.52 -3.89
C PHE A 307 -6.22 9.83 -3.07
N ALA A 308 -6.50 9.52 -1.80
CA ALA A 308 -5.54 8.79 -0.97
C ALA A 308 -6.22 7.90 0.09
N VAL A 309 -5.77 6.66 0.16
CA VAL A 309 -6.15 5.68 1.19
C VAL A 309 -4.89 5.08 1.80
N PHE A 310 -4.71 5.29 3.10
CA PHE A 310 -3.65 4.69 3.89
C PHE A 310 -4.23 3.60 4.80
N ILE A 311 -3.58 2.44 4.86
CA ILE A 311 -3.90 1.36 5.78
C ILE A 311 -2.60 1.00 6.51
N ASN A 312 -2.48 1.39 7.78
CA ASN A 312 -1.30 1.08 8.58
C ASN A 312 -1.60 1.11 10.08
N THR A 313 -0.67 0.57 10.87
CA THR A 313 -0.77 0.49 12.33
C THR A 313 0.05 1.57 13.05
N ALA A 314 0.71 2.46 12.30
CA ALA A 314 1.59 3.47 12.86
C ALA A 314 0.80 4.65 13.44
N CYS A 315 1.32 5.23 14.52
CA CYS A 315 0.69 6.32 15.27
C CYS A 315 1.52 7.61 15.16
N ASP A 316 0.87 8.76 15.25
CA ASP A 316 1.47 10.08 14.98
C ASP A 316 2.28 10.66 16.15
N PHE A 317 2.15 10.12 17.37
CA PHE A 317 2.76 10.68 18.58
C PHE A 317 4.31 10.74 18.55
N ASP A 318 4.96 9.91 17.74
CA ASP A 318 6.42 9.82 17.64
C ASP A 318 7.03 10.71 16.55
N GLY A 319 6.20 11.44 15.79
CA GLY A 319 6.63 12.31 14.70
C GLY A 319 7.14 11.56 13.47
N SER A 320 6.87 10.26 13.33
CA SER A 320 7.28 9.48 12.16
C SER A 320 6.41 9.78 10.93
N ASP A 321 7.02 9.83 9.73
CA ASP A 321 6.26 9.89 8.47
C ASP A 321 5.31 8.68 8.36
N SER A 322 5.74 7.49 8.82
CA SER A 322 4.89 6.30 8.85
C SER A 322 3.57 6.53 9.60
N GLY A 323 3.64 7.17 10.77
CA GLY A 323 2.51 7.43 11.66
C GLY A 323 1.67 8.65 11.30
N ALA A 324 2.23 9.59 10.54
CA ALA A 324 1.58 10.83 10.13
C ALA A 324 0.17 10.62 9.57
N LYS A 325 -0.76 11.49 9.96
CA LYS A 325 -2.11 11.56 9.39
C LYS A 325 -2.04 12.08 7.95
N PRO A 326 -3.01 11.74 7.07
CA PRO A 326 -3.00 12.27 5.71
C PRO A 326 -3.03 13.80 5.62
N ASP A 327 -3.64 14.48 6.60
CA ASP A 327 -3.65 15.94 6.69
C ASP A 327 -2.25 16.56 6.78
N GLU A 328 -1.28 15.87 7.40
CA GLU A 328 0.11 16.32 7.37
C GLU A 328 0.65 16.34 5.94
N ALA A 329 0.34 15.31 5.12
CA ALA A 329 0.74 15.26 3.72
C ALA A 329 0.07 16.36 2.87
N VAL A 330 -1.10 16.85 3.26
CA VAL A 330 -1.75 18.03 2.64
C VAL A 330 -0.90 19.28 2.87
N SER A 331 -0.33 19.46 4.08
CA SER A 331 0.52 20.62 4.39
C SER A 331 1.76 20.72 3.50
N TRP A 332 2.29 19.57 3.05
CA TRP A 332 3.43 19.49 2.13
C TRP A 332 3.05 19.65 0.65
N GLY A 333 1.75 19.58 0.30
CA GLY A 333 1.31 19.48 -1.09
C GLY A 333 1.50 18.09 -1.70
N LYS A 334 1.70 17.05 -0.89
CA LYS A 334 1.75 15.63 -1.33
C LYS A 334 0.34 15.08 -1.60
N ILE A 335 -0.68 15.67 -0.97
CA ILE A 335 -2.11 15.45 -1.21
C ILE A 335 -2.76 16.81 -1.50
N LYS A 336 -3.72 16.88 -2.41
CA LYS A 336 -4.43 18.13 -2.74
C LYS A 336 -5.30 18.61 -1.57
N LYS A 337 -5.52 19.92 -1.49
CA LYS A 337 -6.31 20.56 -0.42
C LYS A 337 -7.77 20.15 -0.45
N GLU A 338 -8.29 19.88 -1.65
CA GLU A 338 -9.69 19.52 -1.91
C GLU A 338 -9.92 17.99 -1.83
N ALA A 339 -8.86 17.20 -1.61
CA ALA A 339 -8.97 15.76 -1.47
C ALA A 339 -9.63 15.39 -0.14
N THR A 340 -10.20 14.18 -0.09
CA THR A 340 -10.82 13.63 1.12
C THR A 340 -10.06 12.37 1.56
N PRO A 341 -8.79 12.49 1.98
CA PRO A 341 -7.94 11.35 2.21
C PRO A 341 -8.38 10.55 3.44
N VAL A 342 -8.18 9.23 3.39
CA VAL A 342 -8.64 8.30 4.42
C VAL A 342 -7.47 7.51 5.00
N LYS A 343 -7.40 7.37 6.33
CA LYS A 343 -6.43 6.50 7.01
C LYS A 343 -7.16 5.48 7.89
N VAL A 344 -7.10 4.19 7.51
CA VAL A 344 -7.59 3.08 8.33
C VAL A 344 -6.46 2.58 9.23
N CYS A 345 -6.63 2.73 10.55
CA CYS A 345 -5.70 2.23 11.55
C CYS A 345 -5.97 0.75 11.85
N ALA A 346 -5.43 -0.15 11.03
CA ALA A 346 -5.61 -1.59 11.14
C ALA A 346 -4.45 -2.37 10.52
N ASP A 347 -4.33 -3.66 10.86
CA ASP A 347 -3.49 -4.59 10.12
C ASP A 347 -4.09 -4.82 8.72
N ALA A 348 -3.30 -4.56 7.68
CA ALA A 348 -3.75 -4.68 6.30
C ALA A 348 -4.17 -6.12 5.93
N THR A 349 -3.64 -7.15 6.60
CA THR A 349 -4.05 -8.55 6.39
C THR A 349 -5.53 -8.79 6.69
N LEU A 350 -6.13 -8.00 7.59
CA LEU A 350 -7.54 -8.08 7.94
C LEU A 350 -8.44 -7.29 6.99
N VAL A 351 -8.02 -6.07 6.63
CA VAL A 351 -8.91 -5.12 5.95
C VAL A 351 -8.70 -5.04 4.45
N PHE A 352 -7.49 -5.27 3.93
CA PHE A 352 -7.21 -5.09 2.51
C PHE A 352 -7.95 -6.09 1.59
N PRO A 353 -8.08 -7.40 1.94
CA PRO A 353 -8.86 -8.32 1.13
C PRO A 353 -10.34 -7.91 1.05
N ILE A 354 -10.88 -7.39 2.15
CA ILE A 354 -12.26 -6.90 2.22
C ILE A 354 -12.41 -5.60 1.40
N LEU A 355 -11.44 -4.68 1.48
CA LEU A 355 -11.42 -3.47 0.65
C LEU A 355 -11.43 -3.85 -0.83
N VAL A 356 -10.59 -4.80 -1.25
CA VAL A 356 -10.54 -5.31 -2.63
C VAL A 356 -11.86 -5.96 -3.02
N ALA A 357 -12.48 -6.76 -2.14
CA ALA A 357 -13.79 -7.35 -2.38
C ALA A 357 -14.87 -6.29 -2.65
N GLU A 358 -14.92 -5.25 -1.83
CA GLU A 358 -15.94 -4.19 -1.88
C GLU A 358 -15.65 -3.08 -2.91
N SER A 359 -14.49 -3.11 -3.58
CA SER A 359 -14.10 -2.15 -4.61
C SER A 359 -13.64 -2.82 -5.89
N PHE A 360 -12.36 -3.12 -6.02
CA PHE A 360 -11.71 -3.67 -7.22
C PHE A 360 -12.38 -4.94 -7.77
N ALA A 361 -12.72 -5.91 -6.92
CA ALA A 361 -13.33 -7.15 -7.36
C ALA A 361 -14.77 -6.94 -7.84
N LYS A 362 -15.58 -6.16 -7.08
CA LYS A 362 -16.92 -5.74 -7.52
C LYS A 362 -16.87 -4.98 -8.84
N HIS A 363 -15.90 -4.07 -9.02
CA HIS A 363 -15.70 -3.35 -10.27
C HIS A 363 -15.34 -4.29 -11.42
N HIS A 364 -14.30 -5.12 -11.26
CA HIS A 364 -13.81 -6.03 -12.31
C HIS A 364 -14.86 -7.06 -12.73
N PHE A 365 -15.51 -7.73 -11.77
CA PHE A 365 -16.52 -8.75 -12.08
C PHE A 365 -17.90 -8.16 -12.38
N GLY A 366 -18.17 -6.93 -11.96
CA GLY A 366 -19.40 -6.20 -12.28
C GLY A 366 -19.42 -5.72 -13.74
N LEU A 367 -18.27 -5.29 -14.27
CA LEU A 367 -18.13 -4.92 -15.69
C LEU A 367 -18.39 -6.11 -16.63
N ASN A 368 -18.01 -7.33 -16.23
CA ASN A 368 -18.22 -8.54 -17.04
C ASN A 368 -19.69 -9.06 -17.05
N LYS A 369 -20.60 -8.38 -16.35
CA LYS A 369 -22.04 -8.70 -16.30
C LYS A 369 -22.91 -7.75 -17.13
N GLN A 370 -22.33 -6.74 -17.76
CA GLN A 370 -22.97 -5.89 -18.78
C GLN A 370 -22.45 -6.29 -20.15
#